data_AF-X0ZSQ9-F1
#
_entry.id   AF-X0ZSQ9-F1
#
_cell.length_a   1.000
_cell.length_b   1.000
_cell.length_c   1.000
_cell.angle_alpha   90.00
_cell.angle_beta   90.00
_cell.angle_gamma   90.00
#
_symmetry.space_group_name_H-M   'P 1'
#
loop_
_entity.id
_entity.type
_entity.pdbx_description
1 polymer ?
#
loop_
_entity_poly.entity_id
_entity_poly.type
_entity_poly.pdbx_seq_one_letter_code
_entity_poly.pdbx_strand_id
1 'polypeptide(L)'
;RIGTLSQATVFSFYATKNLTTAEGGMITTDDDAYAEQLRVWVLHGMTRDAWKRYTSEGNWYYEVVLPGFKYNMTDIQAALGLHQLARFETMMQQRTALAARYDAAFAGVPELELPTCRPDVRHAWHLYPIRLRPDTLRIDRAEFIDALKAEGIGTSVHFIPLHRHPYYRDRFALQPSDFPVADAAYQHLISLPLYTRMTMRDVDDVVRAVCKVIDQHRV
;
A
#
# COMPACT_ATOMS: atom_id res chain seq x y z
N ARG A 1 3.33 18.14 -2.31
CA ARG A 1 4.03 16.83 -2.30
C ARG A 1 3.26 15.92 -1.36
N ILE A 2 3.14 14.60 -1.61
CA ILE A 2 2.46 13.72 -0.63
C ILE A 2 3.16 13.84 0.73
N GLY A 3 2.39 13.95 1.82
CA GLY A 3 2.89 14.30 3.15
C GLY A 3 2.61 15.75 3.57
N THR A 4 2.29 16.63 2.61
CA THR A 4 2.07 18.08 2.86
C THR A 4 0.74 18.59 2.29
N LEU A 5 -0.16 17.70 1.85
CA LEU A 5 -1.41 18.09 1.17
C LEU A 5 -2.64 18.06 2.09
N SER A 6 -2.54 17.33 3.20
CA SER A 6 -3.62 17.10 4.16
C SER A 6 -3.15 17.54 5.54
N GLN A 7 -4.10 17.83 6.44
CA GLN A 7 -3.81 18.16 7.84
C GLN A 7 -2.88 17.13 8.50
N ALA A 8 -3.07 15.84 8.19
CA ALA A 8 -2.07 14.81 8.45
C ALA A 8 -2.02 13.78 7.34
N THR A 9 -0.84 13.19 7.13
CA THR A 9 -0.63 12.06 6.22
C THR A 9 0.01 10.92 6.97
N VAL A 10 -0.53 9.71 6.81
CA VAL A 10 0.00 8.49 7.44
C VAL A 10 0.76 7.67 6.40
N PHE A 11 1.97 7.27 6.76
CA PHE A 11 2.82 6.37 5.99
C PHE A 11 2.95 5.04 6.73
N SER A 12 2.95 3.95 5.96
CA SER A 12 3.24 2.62 6.47
C SER A 12 4.63 2.20 6.00
N PHE A 13 5.39 1.63 6.92
CA PHE A 13 6.70 1.03 6.69
C PHE A 13 6.69 -0.47 6.97
N TYR A 14 5.54 -1.11 6.76
CA TYR A 14 5.40 -2.55 6.83
C TYR A 14 6.31 -3.27 5.82
N ALA A 15 6.66 -4.53 6.10
CA ALA A 15 7.55 -5.39 5.32
C ALA A 15 7.40 -5.29 3.78
N THR A 16 6.16 -5.20 3.29
CA THR A 16 5.87 -5.18 1.84
C THR A 16 5.78 -3.79 1.21
N LYS A 17 5.88 -2.71 2.01
CA LYS A 17 5.83 -1.32 1.52
C LYS A 17 7.12 -0.94 0.81
N ASN A 18 7.05 0.15 0.05
CA ASN A 18 8.18 0.61 -0.78
C ASN A 18 9.41 1.00 0.05
N LEU A 19 9.17 1.51 1.26
CA LEU A 19 10.15 1.69 2.31
C LEU A 19 9.68 0.84 3.49
N THR A 20 10.58 0.09 4.11
CA THR A 20 10.25 -0.83 5.19
C THR A 20 11.13 -0.65 6.41
N THR A 21 10.54 -0.77 7.59
CA THR A 21 11.24 -0.92 8.88
C THR A 21 10.88 -2.25 9.53
N ALA A 22 10.56 -3.27 8.71
CA ALA A 22 9.86 -4.51 9.06
C ALA A 22 8.42 -4.25 9.52
N GLU A 23 8.28 -3.57 10.66
CA GLU A 23 7.03 -2.97 11.13
C GLU A 23 7.28 -1.49 11.40
N GLY A 24 6.30 -0.64 11.11
CA GLY A 24 6.41 0.78 11.42
C GLY A 24 5.49 1.67 10.60
N GLY A 25 5.51 2.95 10.95
CA GLY A 25 4.78 3.98 10.25
C GLY A 25 5.19 5.37 10.71
N MET A 26 4.60 6.38 10.08
CA MET A 26 4.87 7.77 10.38
C MET A 26 3.60 8.59 10.13
N ILE A 27 3.36 9.58 10.97
CA ILE A 27 2.37 10.62 10.70
C ILE A 27 3.14 11.90 10.45
N THR A 28 2.83 12.59 9.34
CA THR A 28 3.35 13.92 9.06
C THR A 28 2.21 14.93 9.12
N THR A 29 2.50 16.13 9.61
CA THR A 29 1.60 17.28 9.68
C THR A 29 2.45 18.55 9.64
N ASP A 30 1.87 19.65 9.21
CA ASP A 30 2.43 21.01 9.29
C ASP A 30 1.97 21.78 10.53
N ASP A 31 1.14 21.16 11.38
CA ASP A 31 0.69 21.70 12.66
C ASP A 31 1.54 21.15 13.81
N ASP A 32 2.43 22.00 14.33
CA ASP A 32 3.30 21.66 15.46
C ASP A 32 2.51 21.30 16.73
N ALA A 33 1.40 21.98 17.00
CA ALA A 33 0.59 21.70 18.16
C ALA A 33 -0.06 20.31 18.04
N TYR A 34 -0.50 19.95 16.84
CA TYR A 34 -1.04 18.62 16.56
C TYR A 34 0.05 17.53 16.64
N ALA A 35 1.24 17.79 16.10
CA ALA A 35 2.38 16.88 16.21
C ALA A 35 2.75 16.60 17.68
N GLU A 36 2.78 17.63 18.52
CA GLU A 36 3.07 17.48 19.96
C GLU A 36 1.99 16.66 20.67
N GLN A 37 0.71 16.86 20.35
CA GLN A 37 -0.37 16.02 20.89
C GLN A 37 -0.20 14.55 20.50
N LEU A 38 0.15 14.27 19.23
CA LEU A 38 0.39 12.90 18.76
C LEU A 38 1.55 12.23 19.49
N ARG A 39 2.63 12.95 19.81
CA ARG A 39 3.77 12.39 20.57
C ARG A 39 3.36 11.90 21.96
N VAL A 40 2.46 12.62 22.63
CA VAL A 40 1.90 12.23 23.94
C VAL A 40 1.08 10.95 23.80
N TRP A 41 0.20 10.85 22.79
CA TRP A 41 -0.58 9.63 22.51
C TRP A 41 0.29 8.40 22.22
N VAL A 42 1.42 8.57 21.55
CA VAL A 42 2.30 7.46 21.12
C VAL A 42 3.01 6.78 22.30
N LEU A 43 3.20 7.49 23.42
CA LEU A 43 4.02 7.02 24.54
C LEU A 43 3.33 7.24 25.89
N HIS A 44 2.32 6.42 26.15
CA HIS A 44 1.57 6.25 27.39
C HIS A 44 0.88 7.53 27.90
N GLY A 45 0.73 8.56 27.07
CA GLY A 45 0.14 9.82 27.50
C GLY A 45 1.07 10.65 28.38
N MET A 46 2.36 10.34 28.40
CA MET A 46 3.33 10.99 29.26
C MET A 46 3.70 12.38 28.73
N THR A 47 3.84 13.36 29.63
CA THR A 47 4.30 14.72 29.27
C THR A 47 5.70 14.68 28.66
N ARG A 48 5.99 15.64 27.77
CA ARG A 48 7.22 15.69 26.97
C ARG A 48 8.51 15.62 27.80
N ASP A 49 8.51 16.21 28.99
CA ASP A 49 9.67 16.20 29.88
C ASP A 49 10.01 14.81 30.43
N ALA A 50 9.10 13.83 30.28
CA ALA A 50 9.38 12.44 30.58
C ALA A 50 10.63 11.89 29.86
N TRP A 51 10.87 12.30 28.61
CA TRP A 51 12.03 11.85 27.84
C TRP A 51 13.33 12.52 28.29
N LYS A 52 13.25 13.73 28.86
CA LYS A 52 14.40 14.45 29.41
C LYS A 52 14.95 13.79 30.68
N ARG A 53 14.26 12.82 31.29
CA ARG A 53 14.78 12.03 32.42
C ARG A 53 16.11 11.36 32.18
N TYR A 54 16.41 11.06 30.92
CA TYR A 54 17.66 10.42 30.52
C TYR A 54 18.74 11.44 30.12
N THR A 55 18.51 12.74 30.31
CA THR A 55 19.51 13.79 30.14
C THR A 55 20.02 14.30 31.48
N SER A 56 21.16 15.00 31.49
CA SER A 56 21.80 15.56 32.68
C SER A 56 20.95 16.61 33.42
N GLU A 57 19.92 17.16 32.78
CA GLU A 57 18.98 18.14 33.33
C GLU A 57 17.61 17.53 33.68
N GLY A 58 17.49 16.20 33.59
CA GLY A 58 16.23 15.47 33.75
C GLY A 58 15.73 15.37 35.19
N ASN A 59 14.44 15.60 35.40
CA ASN A 59 13.74 15.29 36.65
C ASN A 59 12.96 13.99 36.49
N TRP A 60 13.08 13.06 37.45
CA TRP A 60 12.39 11.75 37.46
C TRP A 60 10.86 11.86 37.36
N TYR A 61 10.31 13.01 37.76
CA TYR A 61 8.90 13.29 37.76
C TYR A 61 8.28 13.37 36.35
N TYR A 62 7.04 12.91 36.23
CA TYR A 62 6.22 13.08 35.04
C TYR A 62 4.76 12.90 35.35
N GLU A 63 3.94 13.36 34.41
CA GLU A 63 2.49 13.20 34.46
C GLU A 63 2.03 12.39 33.26
N VAL A 64 0.96 11.63 33.46
CA VAL A 64 0.17 11.03 32.39
C VAL A 64 -1.07 11.90 32.24
N VAL A 65 -1.14 12.64 31.13
CA VAL A 65 -2.19 13.65 30.90
C VAL A 65 -3.38 13.12 30.11
N LEU A 66 -3.25 11.94 29.50
CA LEU A 66 -4.29 11.24 28.74
C LEU A 66 -4.02 9.72 28.69
N PRO A 67 -5.01 8.87 28.39
CA PRO A 67 -4.82 7.41 28.30
C PRO A 67 -4.13 7.01 26.98
N GLY A 68 -2.84 7.32 26.86
CA GLY A 68 -2.07 7.07 25.64
C GLY A 68 -1.68 5.60 25.43
N PHE A 69 -1.08 5.32 24.28
CA PHE A 69 -0.71 3.98 23.80
C PHE A 69 0.79 3.73 23.84
N LYS A 70 1.26 2.60 23.31
CA LYS A 70 2.69 2.28 23.16
C LYS A 70 3.02 1.97 21.71
N TYR A 71 3.20 3.02 20.91
CA TYR A 71 3.40 2.93 19.45
C TYR A 71 4.72 3.58 18.98
N ASN A 72 5.64 3.90 19.89
CA ASN A 72 6.90 4.51 19.50
C ASN A 72 7.74 3.53 18.66
N MET A 73 8.39 4.05 17.63
CA MET A 73 9.39 3.33 16.86
C MET A 73 10.65 3.13 17.71
N THR A 74 11.33 1.99 17.53
CA THR A 74 12.64 1.73 18.13
C THR A 74 13.78 2.25 17.26
N ASP A 75 14.93 2.55 17.85
CA ASP A 75 16.11 2.97 17.09
C ASP A 75 16.62 1.89 16.12
N ILE A 76 16.36 0.61 16.40
CA ILE A 76 16.65 -0.50 15.47
C ILE A 76 15.83 -0.36 14.18
N GLN A 77 14.53 -0.10 14.32
CA GLN A 77 13.63 0.13 13.18
C GLN A 77 14.00 1.43 12.45
N ALA A 78 14.32 2.49 13.19
CA ALA A 78 14.74 3.77 12.61
C ALA A 78 16.04 3.63 11.81
N ALA A 79 17.03 2.88 12.31
CA ALA A 79 18.28 2.61 11.60
C ALA A 79 18.04 1.89 10.27
N LEU A 80 17.18 0.86 10.26
CA LEU A 80 16.75 0.20 9.02
C LEU A 80 16.07 1.20 8.06
N GLY A 81 15.18 2.04 8.59
CA GLY A 81 14.47 3.06 7.83
C GLY A 81 15.39 4.10 7.19
N LEU A 82 16.42 4.57 7.90
CA LEU A 82 17.40 5.53 7.38
C LEU A 82 18.18 4.95 6.19
N HIS A 83 18.61 3.69 6.28
CA HIS A 83 19.28 3.02 5.16
C HIS A 83 18.35 2.75 3.98
N GLN A 84 17.07 2.46 4.22
CA GLN A 84 16.06 2.33 3.17
C GLN A 84 15.78 3.68 2.50
N LEU A 85 15.65 4.75 3.29
CA LEU A 85 15.38 6.10 2.81
C LEU A 85 16.50 6.61 1.90
N ALA A 86 17.76 6.35 2.25
CA ALA A 86 18.92 6.71 1.43
C ALA A 86 18.89 6.09 0.02
N ARG A 87 18.19 4.95 -0.16
CA ARG A 87 18.06 4.23 -1.44
C ARG A 87 16.68 4.40 -2.08
N PHE A 88 15.79 5.16 -1.46
CA PHE A 88 14.38 5.21 -1.84
C PHE A 88 14.17 5.72 -3.27
N GLU A 89 14.91 6.75 -3.70
CA GLU A 89 14.81 7.28 -5.05
C GLU A 89 15.20 6.25 -6.12
N THR A 90 16.26 5.47 -5.89
CA THR A 90 16.65 4.37 -6.80
C THR A 90 15.59 3.27 -6.83
N MET A 91 15.05 2.87 -5.67
CA MET A 91 13.97 1.88 -5.60
C MET A 91 12.70 2.34 -6.33
N MET A 92 12.37 3.63 -6.22
CA MET A 92 11.26 4.27 -6.92
C MET A 92 11.47 4.26 -8.43
N GLN A 93 12.67 4.59 -8.91
CA GLN A 93 13.01 4.53 -10.34
C GLN A 93 12.88 3.12 -10.89
N GLN A 94 13.37 2.11 -10.15
CA GLN A 94 13.22 0.70 -10.52
C GLN A 94 11.75 0.30 -10.65
N ARG A 95 10.92 0.58 -9.64
CA ARG A 95 9.48 0.30 -9.69
C ARG A 95 8.78 1.02 -10.85
N THR A 96 9.18 2.26 -11.13
CA THR A 96 8.63 3.04 -12.25
C THR A 96 8.98 2.40 -13.60
N ALA A 97 10.21 1.92 -13.77
CA ALA A 97 10.64 1.24 -14.99
C ALA A 97 9.89 -0.09 -15.20
N LEU A 98 9.69 -0.87 -14.13
CA LEU A 98 8.91 -2.12 -14.18
C LEU A 98 7.43 -1.84 -14.51
N ALA A 99 6.82 -0.83 -13.89
CA ALA A 99 5.44 -0.42 -14.18
C ALA A 99 5.28 0.05 -15.63
N ALA A 100 6.21 0.85 -16.15
CA ALA A 100 6.21 1.29 -17.54
C ALA A 100 6.34 0.11 -18.53
N ARG A 101 7.07 -0.94 -18.16
CA ARG A 101 7.16 -2.17 -18.97
C ARG A 101 5.82 -2.90 -19.04
N TYR A 102 5.11 -3.01 -17.91
CA TYR A 102 3.73 -3.53 -17.91
C TYR A 102 2.80 -2.65 -18.74
N ASP A 103 2.83 -1.33 -18.56
CA ASP A 103 1.99 -0.39 -19.30
C ASP A 103 2.18 -0.55 -20.81
N ALA A 104 3.43 -0.60 -21.27
CA ALA A 104 3.75 -0.79 -22.68
C ALA A 104 3.30 -2.16 -23.21
N ALA A 105 3.46 -3.22 -22.41
CA ALA A 105 3.08 -4.57 -22.80
C ALA A 105 1.56 -4.77 -22.89
N PHE A 106 0.80 -4.13 -22.00
CA PHE A 106 -0.65 -4.30 -21.92
C PHE A 106 -1.44 -3.20 -22.65
N ALA A 107 -0.79 -2.17 -23.19
CA ALA A 107 -1.47 -1.06 -23.89
C ALA A 107 -2.43 -1.51 -25.01
N GLY A 108 -2.14 -2.65 -25.65
CA GLY A 108 -2.94 -3.23 -26.73
C GLY A 108 -3.85 -4.39 -26.31
N VAL A 109 -4.02 -4.66 -25.00
CA VAL A 109 -4.80 -5.80 -24.51
C VAL A 109 -6.21 -5.32 -24.08
N PRO A 110 -7.24 -5.50 -24.93
CA PRO A 110 -8.55 -4.91 -24.70
C PRO A 110 -9.28 -5.47 -23.48
N GLU A 111 -8.96 -6.69 -23.05
CA GLU A 111 -9.55 -7.34 -21.86
C GLU A 111 -9.08 -6.72 -20.54
N LEU A 112 -8.07 -5.84 -20.59
CA LEU A 112 -7.49 -5.22 -19.42
C LEU A 112 -7.82 -3.73 -19.34
N GLU A 113 -8.01 -3.28 -18.10
CA GLU A 113 -7.95 -1.87 -17.73
C GLU A 113 -6.73 -1.66 -16.82
N LEU A 114 -5.87 -0.75 -17.23
CA LEU A 114 -4.56 -0.49 -16.62
C LEU A 114 -4.63 0.59 -15.55
N PRO A 115 -3.69 0.61 -14.59
CA PRO A 115 -3.62 1.68 -13.61
C PRO A 115 -3.34 3.01 -14.30
N THR A 116 -4.09 4.05 -13.95
CA THR A 116 -3.90 5.39 -14.51
C THR A 116 -3.02 6.25 -13.60
N CYS A 117 -2.01 6.89 -14.17
CA CYS A 117 -1.22 7.92 -13.50
C CYS A 117 -1.55 9.29 -14.09
N ARG A 118 -1.96 10.25 -13.25
CA ARG A 118 -2.21 11.63 -13.70
C ARG A 118 -0.87 12.33 -14.05
N PRO A 119 -0.85 13.25 -15.03
CA PRO A 119 0.40 13.89 -15.48
C PRO A 119 1.18 14.64 -14.39
N ASP A 120 0.47 15.20 -13.40
CA ASP A 120 1.01 15.97 -12.28
C ASP A 120 1.36 15.11 -11.05
N VAL A 121 1.15 13.79 -11.13
CA VAL A 121 1.37 12.86 -10.01
C VAL A 121 2.59 12.00 -10.27
N ARG A 122 3.54 12.03 -9.33
CA ARG A 122 4.59 11.02 -9.24
C ARG A 122 4.07 9.82 -8.45
N HIS A 123 3.66 8.77 -9.14
CA HIS A 123 3.12 7.57 -8.50
C HIS A 123 4.21 6.76 -7.78
N ALA A 124 3.90 6.24 -6.59
CA ALA A 124 4.83 5.44 -5.80
C ALA A 124 5.03 4.02 -6.36
N TRP A 125 4.09 3.51 -7.15
CA TRP A 125 4.14 2.17 -7.72
C TRP A 125 4.37 1.10 -6.64
N HIS A 126 3.60 1.19 -5.56
CA HIS A 126 3.57 0.16 -4.52
C HIS A 126 2.92 -1.12 -5.02
N LEU A 127 1.87 -0.98 -5.83
CA LEU A 127 1.14 -2.05 -6.48
C LEU A 127 1.02 -1.74 -7.98
N TYR A 128 0.85 -2.78 -8.78
CA TYR A 128 0.42 -2.68 -10.17
C TYR A 128 -0.93 -3.40 -10.34
N PRO A 129 -2.06 -2.72 -10.04
CA PRO A 129 -3.38 -3.31 -10.17
C PRO A 129 -3.88 -3.21 -11.61
N ILE A 130 -4.26 -4.34 -12.19
CA ILE A 130 -5.06 -4.43 -13.42
C ILE A 130 -6.52 -4.74 -13.05
N ARG A 131 -7.45 -4.38 -13.94
CA ARG A 131 -8.83 -4.86 -13.87
C ARG A 131 -9.17 -5.64 -15.14
N LEU A 132 -9.84 -6.78 -14.97
CA LEU A 132 -10.44 -7.50 -16.09
C LEU A 132 -11.69 -6.75 -16.55
N ARG A 133 -11.84 -6.54 -17.86
CA ARG A 133 -13.09 -5.98 -18.38
C ARG A 133 -14.20 -7.04 -18.29
N PRO A 134 -15.41 -6.66 -17.87
CA PRO A 134 -16.55 -7.56 -17.86
C PRO A 134 -16.83 -8.10 -19.27
N ASP A 135 -17.34 -9.33 -19.32
CA ASP A 135 -17.85 -9.98 -20.55
C ASP A 135 -16.82 -10.16 -21.69
N THR A 136 -15.53 -9.92 -21.45
CA THR A 136 -14.47 -10.16 -22.44
C THR A 136 -13.82 -11.54 -22.30
N LEU A 137 -14.01 -12.21 -21.16
CA LEU A 137 -13.45 -13.52 -20.84
C LEU A 137 -14.57 -14.47 -20.38
N ARG A 138 -14.38 -15.77 -20.63
CA ARG A 138 -15.29 -16.86 -20.22
C ARG A 138 -15.16 -17.27 -18.76
N ILE A 139 -14.16 -16.73 -18.06
CA ILE A 139 -13.84 -17.01 -16.66
C ILE A 139 -13.92 -15.75 -15.83
N ASP A 140 -14.19 -15.91 -14.54
CA ASP A 140 -14.20 -14.79 -13.59
C ASP A 140 -12.79 -14.43 -13.10
N ARG A 141 -12.71 -13.41 -12.23
CA ARG A 141 -11.45 -12.95 -11.64
C ARG A 141 -10.77 -14.01 -10.78
N ALA A 142 -11.53 -14.80 -10.02
CA ALA A 142 -10.95 -15.82 -9.14
C ALA A 142 -10.34 -16.95 -9.97
N GLU A 143 -11.06 -17.43 -10.98
CA GLU A 143 -10.56 -18.40 -11.94
C GLU A 143 -9.33 -17.88 -12.71
N PHE A 144 -9.32 -16.60 -13.08
CA PHE A 144 -8.14 -15.97 -13.71
C PHE A 144 -6.92 -15.96 -12.78
N ILE A 145 -7.12 -15.67 -11.48
CA ILE A 145 -6.06 -15.75 -10.46
C ILE A 145 -5.54 -17.18 -10.32
N ASP A 146 -6.42 -18.18 -10.31
CA ASP A 146 -6.04 -19.58 -10.20
C ASP A 146 -5.28 -20.06 -11.45
N ALA A 147 -5.68 -19.61 -12.64
CA ALA A 147 -4.95 -19.87 -13.88
C ALA A 147 -3.54 -19.24 -13.87
N LEU A 148 -3.41 -17.97 -13.43
CA LEU A 148 -2.11 -17.34 -13.26
C LEU A 148 -1.22 -18.05 -12.23
N LYS A 149 -1.82 -18.53 -11.14
CA LYS A 149 -1.11 -19.32 -10.13
C LYS A 149 -0.58 -20.63 -10.71
N ALA A 150 -1.32 -21.29 -11.60
CA ALA A 150 -0.86 -22.48 -12.32
C ALA A 150 0.32 -22.19 -13.27
N GLU A 151 0.42 -20.97 -13.79
CA GLU A 151 1.59 -20.46 -14.53
C GLU A 151 2.74 -20.00 -13.61
N GLY A 152 2.62 -20.17 -12.29
CA GLY A 152 3.64 -19.77 -11.32
C GLY A 152 3.61 -18.28 -10.96
N ILE A 153 2.56 -17.54 -11.33
CA ILE A 153 2.44 -16.11 -11.03
C ILE A 153 1.60 -15.88 -9.78
N GLY A 154 2.26 -15.47 -8.70
CA GLY A 154 1.59 -15.06 -7.47
C GLY A 154 0.91 -13.70 -7.64
N THR A 155 -0.41 -13.64 -7.43
CA THR A 155 -1.18 -12.39 -7.46
C THR A 155 -1.86 -12.11 -6.13
N SER A 156 -2.42 -10.91 -5.98
CA SER A 156 -3.23 -10.53 -4.82
C SER A 156 -4.41 -9.67 -5.26
N VAL A 157 -5.32 -9.35 -4.33
CA VAL A 157 -6.46 -8.45 -4.55
C VAL A 157 -6.42 -7.34 -3.50
N HIS A 158 -6.38 -6.09 -3.97
CA HIS A 158 -6.34 -4.91 -3.11
C HIS A 158 -7.50 -3.97 -3.48
N PHE A 159 -8.63 -4.00 -2.77
CA PHE A 159 -8.93 -4.77 -1.55
C PHE A 159 -10.37 -5.30 -1.58
N ILE A 160 -10.68 -6.24 -0.68
CA ILE A 160 -12.07 -6.53 -0.33
C ILE A 160 -12.67 -5.25 0.28
N PRO A 161 -13.81 -4.74 -0.24
CA PRO A 161 -14.42 -3.53 0.30
C PRO A 161 -14.86 -3.73 1.76
N LEU A 162 -14.65 -2.71 2.60
CA LEU A 162 -14.89 -2.81 4.05
C LEU A 162 -16.31 -3.26 4.38
N HIS A 163 -17.31 -2.76 3.65
CA HIS A 163 -18.71 -3.08 3.87
C HIS A 163 -19.08 -4.54 3.57
N ARG A 164 -18.21 -5.31 2.90
CA ARG A 164 -18.40 -6.76 2.73
C ARG A 164 -17.90 -7.58 3.91
N HIS A 165 -16.99 -7.05 4.73
CA HIS A 165 -16.45 -7.76 5.88
C HIS A 165 -17.52 -7.88 6.98
N PRO A 166 -17.67 -9.07 7.62
CA PRO A 166 -18.75 -9.30 8.59
C PRO A 166 -18.88 -8.24 9.68
N TYR A 167 -17.75 -7.83 10.27
CA TYR A 167 -17.75 -6.81 11.32
C TYR A 167 -18.43 -5.51 10.89
N TYR A 168 -18.03 -4.93 9.75
CA TYR A 168 -18.59 -3.66 9.29
C TYR A 168 -20.01 -3.84 8.74
N ARG A 169 -20.24 -4.89 7.96
CA ARG A 169 -21.54 -5.22 7.39
C ARG A 169 -22.61 -5.32 8.48
N ASP A 170 -22.36 -6.14 9.50
CA ASP A 170 -23.36 -6.46 10.52
C ASP A 170 -23.48 -5.32 11.53
N ARG A 171 -22.36 -4.67 11.91
CA ARG A 171 -22.37 -3.57 12.89
C ARG A 171 -23.06 -2.31 12.39
N PHE A 172 -23.05 -2.08 11.08
CA PHE A 172 -23.58 -0.87 10.45
C PHE A 172 -24.70 -1.16 9.43
N ALA A 173 -25.17 -2.42 9.35
CA ALA A 173 -26.21 -2.88 8.43
C ALA A 173 -25.95 -2.54 6.94
N LEU A 174 -24.68 -2.58 6.52
CA LEU A 174 -24.27 -2.21 5.17
C LEU A 174 -24.57 -3.32 4.16
N GLN A 175 -24.88 -2.93 2.93
CA GLN A 175 -25.12 -3.82 1.80
C GLN A 175 -24.16 -3.52 0.65
N PRO A 176 -23.85 -4.50 -0.22
CA PRO A 176 -23.05 -4.23 -1.43
C PRO A 176 -23.60 -3.10 -2.31
N SER A 177 -24.93 -3.00 -2.40
CA SER A 177 -25.61 -1.95 -3.16
C SER A 177 -25.34 -0.53 -2.65
N ASP A 178 -24.85 -0.36 -1.42
CA ASP A 178 -24.57 0.95 -0.84
C ASP A 178 -23.27 1.56 -1.42
N PHE A 179 -22.36 0.71 -1.91
CA PHE A 179 -21.06 1.13 -2.45
C PHE A 179 -20.76 0.43 -3.79
N PRO A 180 -21.63 0.62 -4.82
CA PRO A 180 -21.60 -0.19 -6.04
C PRO A 180 -20.31 -0.04 -6.83
N VAL A 181 -19.68 1.14 -6.80
CA VAL A 181 -18.41 1.41 -7.48
C VAL A 181 -17.26 0.63 -6.85
N ALA A 182 -17.21 0.56 -5.52
CA ALA A 182 -16.17 -0.17 -4.80
C ALA A 182 -16.32 -1.68 -5.02
N ASP A 183 -17.55 -2.18 -5.04
CA ASP A 183 -17.84 -3.59 -5.33
C ASP A 183 -17.48 -4.00 -6.75
N ALA A 184 -17.89 -3.20 -7.74
CA ALA A 184 -17.54 -3.45 -9.14
C ALA A 184 -16.01 -3.45 -9.31
N ALA A 185 -15.30 -2.48 -8.74
CA ALA A 185 -13.84 -2.45 -8.79
C ALA A 185 -13.24 -3.72 -8.15
N TYR A 186 -13.70 -4.12 -6.97
CA TYR A 186 -13.21 -5.32 -6.28
C TYR A 186 -13.41 -6.60 -7.08
N GLN A 187 -14.53 -6.76 -7.77
CA GLN A 187 -14.85 -7.98 -8.53
C GLN A 187 -13.87 -8.25 -9.67
N HIS A 188 -13.27 -7.20 -10.23
CA HIS A 188 -12.42 -7.30 -11.41
C HIS A 188 -10.93 -7.07 -11.15
N LEU A 189 -10.57 -6.61 -9.95
CA LEU A 189 -9.21 -6.18 -9.64
C LEU A 189 -8.26 -7.35 -9.33
N ILE A 190 -7.08 -7.30 -9.93
CA ILE A 190 -5.95 -8.21 -9.70
C ILE A 190 -4.69 -7.36 -9.56
N SER A 191 -3.91 -7.59 -8.51
CA SER A 191 -2.59 -6.96 -8.33
C SER A 191 -1.51 -7.91 -8.80
N LEU A 192 -0.79 -7.51 -9.85
CA LEU A 192 0.36 -8.22 -10.37
C LEU A 192 1.60 -8.01 -9.48
N PRO A 193 2.58 -8.93 -9.50
CA PRO A 193 3.86 -8.74 -8.83
C PRO A 193 4.53 -7.43 -9.23
N LEU A 194 4.91 -6.65 -8.21
CA LEU A 194 5.72 -5.45 -8.39
C LEU A 194 6.61 -5.22 -7.16
N TYR A 195 7.89 -5.56 -7.26
CA TYR A 195 8.90 -5.34 -6.23
C TYR A 195 10.29 -5.11 -6.83
N THR A 196 11.17 -4.45 -6.08
CA THR A 196 12.46 -3.92 -6.58
C THR A 196 13.49 -4.98 -6.98
N ARG A 197 13.30 -6.23 -6.55
CA ARG A 197 14.16 -7.37 -6.95
C ARG A 197 13.70 -8.05 -8.24
N MET A 198 12.55 -7.65 -8.81
CA MET A 198 12.13 -8.13 -10.12
C MET A 198 13.08 -7.61 -11.20
N THR A 199 13.43 -8.49 -12.12
CA THR A 199 14.09 -8.17 -13.37
C THR A 199 13.06 -7.85 -14.45
N MET A 200 13.50 -7.26 -15.57
CA MET A 200 12.62 -7.09 -16.74
C MET A 200 12.12 -8.42 -17.29
N ARG A 201 12.92 -9.49 -17.16
CA ARG A 201 12.51 -10.84 -17.55
C ARG A 201 11.37 -11.35 -16.67
N ASP A 202 11.40 -11.10 -15.36
CA ASP A 202 10.30 -11.49 -14.47
C ASP A 202 9.00 -10.79 -14.89
N VAL A 203 9.07 -9.51 -15.29
CA VAL A 203 7.92 -8.79 -15.84
C VAL A 203 7.44 -9.42 -17.15
N ASP A 204 8.35 -9.76 -18.07
CA ASP A 204 8.02 -10.41 -19.33
C ASP A 204 7.35 -11.78 -19.13
N ASP A 205 7.77 -12.54 -18.12
CA ASP A 205 7.17 -13.83 -17.78
C ASP A 205 5.75 -13.65 -17.20
N VAL A 206 5.52 -12.62 -16.35
CA VAL A 206 4.17 -12.25 -15.90
C VAL A 206 3.29 -11.83 -17.07
N VAL A 207 3.79 -10.96 -17.96
CA VAL A 207 3.06 -10.51 -19.16
C VAL A 207 2.67 -11.71 -20.03
N ARG A 208 3.60 -12.63 -20.28
CA ARG A 208 3.35 -13.83 -21.08
C ARG A 208 2.25 -14.70 -20.48
N ALA A 209 2.30 -14.92 -19.16
CA ALA A 209 1.28 -15.69 -18.45
C ALA A 209 -0.09 -15.01 -18.53
N VAL A 210 -0.17 -13.70 -18.30
CA VAL A 210 -1.41 -12.92 -18.42
C VAL A 210 -2.01 -13.02 -19.82
N CYS A 211 -1.21 -12.77 -20.86
CA CYS A 211 -1.69 -12.86 -22.24
C CYS A 211 -2.11 -14.29 -22.62
N LYS A 212 -1.36 -15.30 -22.17
CA LYS A 212 -1.72 -16.73 -22.39
C LYS A 212 -3.08 -17.06 -21.79
N VAL A 213 -3.33 -16.68 -20.54
CA VAL A 213 -4.61 -16.93 -19.87
C VAL A 213 -5.74 -16.17 -20.58
N ILE A 214 -5.50 -14.92 -20.99
CA ILE A 214 -6.47 -14.15 -21.79
C ILE A 214 -6.80 -14.88 -23.10
N ASP A 215 -5.81 -15.28 -23.89
CA ASP A 215 -6.05 -15.92 -25.19
C ASP A 215 -6.79 -17.26 -25.07
N GLN A 216 -6.58 -18.01 -23.99
CA GLN A 216 -7.28 -19.27 -23.73
C GLN A 216 -8.75 -19.08 -23.35
N HIS A 217 -9.10 -17.95 -22.75
CA HIS A 217 -10.42 -17.70 -22.19
C HIS A 217 -11.17 -16.54 -22.85
N ARG A 218 -10.63 -15.94 -23.90
CA ARG A 218 -11.30 -14.90 -24.70
C ARG A 218 -12.64 -15.43 -25.22
N VAL A 219 -13.67 -14.59 -25.13
CA VAL A 219 -15.01 -14.89 -25.64
C VAL A 219 -14.98 -15.03 -27.16
#